data_AF-A0A953ZVG9-F1
#
_entry.id   AF-A0A953ZVG9-F1
#
_cell.length_a   1.000
_cell.length_b   1.000
_cell.length_c   1.000
_cell.angle_alpha   90.00
_cell.angle_beta   90.00
_cell.angle_gamma   90.00
#
_symmetry.space_group_name_H-M   'P 1'
#
loop_
_entity.id
_entity.type
_entity.pdbx_description
1 polymer ?
#
loop_
_entity_poly.entity_id
_entity_poly.type
_entity_poly.pdbx_seq_one_letter_code
_entity_poly.pdbx_strand_id
1 'polypeptide(L)'
;RGRKRGFALPLDRWLRHDDWLPDLLSAERTRQRPHLRRDGLVRMLDLHRAGRAQLGHALYLVAALELHLRAREAVDLQSAPQRLDGRGLGVPA
;
A
#
# COMPACT_ATOMS: atom_id res chain seq x y z
N ARG A 1 40.74 1.19 -0.10
CA ARG A 1 39.36 0.73 0.25
C ARG A 1 38.35 1.64 -0.45
N GLY A 2 37.61 1.15 -1.45
CA GLY A 2 36.58 1.94 -2.12
C GLY A 2 35.35 2.10 -1.23
N ARG A 3 34.93 3.33 -0.95
CA ARG A 3 33.67 3.61 -0.26
C ARG A 3 32.54 3.11 -1.18
N LYS A 4 31.71 2.16 -0.72
CA LYS A 4 30.50 1.76 -1.46
C LYS A 4 29.65 3.01 -1.65
N ARG A 5 29.63 3.55 -2.87
CA ARG A 5 28.70 4.61 -3.25
C ARG A 5 27.37 3.90 -3.47
N GLY A 6 26.55 3.83 -2.42
CA GLY A 6 25.21 3.27 -2.54
C GLY A 6 24.45 3.99 -3.64
N PHE A 7 23.71 3.24 -4.45
CA PHE A 7 22.76 3.81 -5.40
C PHE A 7 21.48 4.12 -4.62
N ALA A 8 21.32 5.39 -4.22
CA ALA A 8 20.07 5.84 -3.63
C ALA A 8 19.06 6.09 -4.74
N LEU A 9 17.87 5.49 -4.63
CA LEU A 9 16.77 5.81 -5.54
C LEU A 9 16.40 7.29 -5.35
N PRO A 10 16.23 8.07 -6.43
CA PRO A 10 15.87 9.49 -6.33
C PRO A 10 14.36 9.63 -6.08
N LEU A 11 13.87 9.05 -4.98
CA LEU A 11 12.45 8.93 -4.65
C LEU A 11 11.74 10.27 -4.59
N ASP A 12 12.41 11.33 -4.09
CA ASP A 12 11.81 12.67 -4.05
C ASP A 12 11.54 13.27 -5.44
N ARG A 13 12.34 12.88 -6.44
CA ARG A 13 12.13 13.29 -7.83
C ARG A 13 11.05 12.44 -8.48
N TRP A 14 11.11 11.13 -8.27
CA TRP A 14 10.17 10.18 -8.87
C TRP A 14 8.75 10.40 -8.37
N LEU A 15 8.55 10.46 -7.06
CA LEU A 15 7.21 10.49 -6.46
C LEU A 15 6.53 11.88 -6.49
N ARG A 16 7.26 12.93 -6.89
CA ARG A 16 6.70 14.28 -6.98
C ARG A 16 5.61 14.40 -8.04
N HIS A 17 5.73 13.66 -9.13
CA HIS A 17 4.84 13.74 -10.29
C HIS A 17 4.14 12.41 -10.58
N ASP A 18 4.14 11.51 -9.60
CA ASP A 18 3.56 10.20 -9.77
C ASP A 18 2.08 10.19 -9.36
N ASP A 19 1.24 9.57 -10.19
CA ASP A 19 -0.22 9.60 -10.04
C ASP A 19 -0.76 8.36 -9.33
N TRP A 20 -0.06 7.22 -9.40
CA TRP A 20 -0.52 6.00 -8.70
C TRP A 20 -0.45 6.13 -7.18
N LEU A 21 0.48 6.95 -6.67
CA LEU A 21 0.72 7.08 -5.24
C LEU A 21 -0.47 7.74 -4.51
N PRO A 22 -1.00 8.89 -4.95
CA PRO A 22 -2.25 9.43 -4.40
C PRO A 22 -3.41 8.45 -4.50
N ASP A 23 -3.57 7.75 -5.61
CA ASP A 23 -4.67 6.79 -5.77
C ASP A 23 -4.57 5.66 -4.72
N LEU A 24 -3.36 5.13 -4.51
CA LEU A 24 -3.10 4.11 -3.49
C LEU A 24 -3.40 4.63 -2.08
N LEU A 25 -2.91 5.83 -1.75
CA LEU A 25 -2.95 6.37 -0.40
C LEU A 25 -4.27 7.05 -0.03
N SER A 26 -5.03 7.52 -1.02
CA SER A 26 -6.36 8.10 -0.84
C SER A 26 -7.48 7.06 -0.79
N ALA A 27 -7.21 5.82 -1.26
CA ALA A 27 -8.16 4.72 -1.18
C ALA A 27 -8.70 4.54 0.25
N GLU A 28 -10.02 4.36 0.38
CA GLU A 28 -10.68 4.31 1.70
C GLU A 28 -10.09 3.20 2.60
N ARG A 29 -9.76 2.03 2.03
CA ARG A 29 -9.05 0.95 2.75
C ARG A 29 -7.75 1.40 3.41
N THR A 30 -7.00 2.28 2.75
CA THR A 30 -5.71 2.79 3.24
C THR A 30 -5.96 3.83 4.34
N ARG A 31 -6.98 4.68 4.15
CA ARG A 31 -7.38 5.70 5.12
C ARG A 31 -7.98 5.12 6.41
N GLN A 32 -8.53 3.91 6.34
CA GLN A 32 -9.09 3.19 7.49
C GLN A 32 -8.04 2.33 8.24
N ARG A 33 -6.78 2.33 7.83
CA ARG A 33 -5.73 1.60 8.54
C ARG A 33 -5.53 2.20 9.94
N PRO A 34 -5.58 1.39 11.02
CA PRO A 34 -5.49 1.90 12.39
C PRO A 34 -4.13 2.52 12.73
N HIS A 35 -3.08 2.17 12.00
CA HIS A 35 -1.72 2.70 12.18
C HIS A 35 -1.43 3.95 11.34
N LEU A 36 -2.41 4.45 10.57
CA LEU A 36 -2.26 5.66 9.74
C LEU A 36 -3.20 6.74 10.24
N ARG A 37 -2.72 7.99 10.28
CA ARG A 37 -3.58 9.14 10.55
C ARG A 37 -4.26 9.52 9.24
N ARG A 38 -5.60 9.45 9.21
CA ARG A 38 -6.43 9.67 8.00
C ARG A 38 -6.02 10.91 7.20
N ASP A 39 -5.86 12.05 7.87
CA ASP A 39 -5.53 13.32 7.22
C ASP A 39 -4.02 13.57 7.12
N GLY A 40 -3.22 12.74 7.80
CA GLY A 40 -1.76 12.83 7.77
C GLY A 40 -1.19 12.50 6.39
N LEU A 41 -1.73 11.47 5.74
CA LEU A 41 -1.27 11.05 4.41
C LEU A 41 -1.55 12.09 3.33
N VAL A 42 -2.76 12.67 3.35
CA VAL A 42 -3.16 13.73 2.40
C VAL A 42 -2.21 14.91 2.56
N ARG A 43 -1.97 15.37 3.80
CA ARG A 43 -1.04 16.47 4.07
C ARG A 43 0.39 16.16 3.64
N MET A 44 0.88 14.93 3.85
CA MET A 44 2.21 14.53 3.41
C MET A 44 2.35 14.57 1.88
N LEU A 45 1.35 14.08 1.16
CA LEU A 45 1.31 14.15 -0.31
C LEU A 45 1.33 15.59 -0.81
N ASP A 46 0.49 16.45 -0.23
CA ASP A 46 0.40 17.87 -0.63
C ASP A 46 1.72 18.61 -0.39
N LEU A 47 2.36 18.40 0.77
CA LEU A 47 3.64 19.01 1.09
C LEU A 47 4.74 18.52 0.14
N HIS A 48 4.74 17.23 -0.19
CA HIS A 48 5.73 16.66 -1.10
C HIS A 48 5.59 17.17 -2.52
N ARG A 49 4.37 17.11 -3.08
CA ARG A 49 4.06 17.56 -4.44
C ARG A 49 4.33 19.04 -4.64
N ALA A 50 3.96 19.86 -3.65
CA ALA A 50 4.26 21.28 -3.67
C ALA A 50 5.76 21.61 -3.49
N GLY A 51 6.63 20.61 -3.31
CA GLY A 51 8.05 20.80 -3.05
C GLY A 51 8.35 21.45 -1.69
N ARG A 52 7.34 21.51 -0.80
CA ARG A 52 7.44 22.09 0.54
C ARG A 52 8.12 21.15 1.54
N ALA A 53 8.21 19.86 1.22
CA ALA A 53 8.95 18.87 2.01
C ALA A 53 9.51 17.72 1.15
N GLN A 54 10.68 17.20 1.53
CA GLN A 54 11.31 16.03 0.92
C GLN A 54 10.84 14.76 1.65
N LEU A 55 9.70 14.23 1.23
CA LEU A 55 9.02 13.11 1.87
C LEU A 55 9.02 11.86 0.99
N GLY A 56 9.79 11.82 -0.10
CA GLY A 56 9.76 10.70 -1.06
C GLY A 56 10.08 9.37 -0.40
N HIS A 57 11.07 9.31 0.48
CA HIS A 57 11.39 8.09 1.23
C HIS A 57 10.25 7.65 2.16
N ALA A 58 9.65 8.59 2.90
CA ALA A 58 8.56 8.27 3.82
C ALA A 58 7.31 7.78 3.06
N LEU A 59 6.95 8.46 1.97
CA LEU A 59 5.83 8.09 1.11
C LEU A 59 6.05 6.71 0.47
N TYR A 60 7.27 6.43 0.02
CA TYR A 60 7.63 5.12 -0.51
C TYR A 60 7.44 4.00 0.54
N LEU A 61 7.89 4.23 1.78
CA LEU A 61 7.75 3.23 2.84
C LEU A 61 6.28 2.96 3.19
N VAL A 62 5.44 4.00 3.23
CA VAL A 62 4.00 3.84 3.46
C VAL A 62 3.36 3.07 2.30
N ALA A 63 3.70 3.40 1.05
CA ALA A 63 3.19 2.71 -0.12
C ALA A 63 3.60 1.23 -0.14
N ALA A 64 4.88 0.94 0.12
CA ALA A 64 5.40 -0.43 0.19
C ALA A 64 4.71 -1.24 1.31
N LEU A 65 4.49 -0.63 2.48
CA LEU A 65 3.74 -1.26 3.57
C LEU A 65 2.31 -1.58 3.15
N GLU A 66 1.59 -0.63 2.55
CA GLU A 66 0.21 -0.85 2.12
C GLU A 66 0.11 -1.93 1.05
N LEU A 67 1.04 -1.97 0.09
CA LEU A 67 1.11 -3.05 -0.91
C LEU A 67 1.43 -4.41 -0.28
N HIS A 68 2.30 -4.44 0.73
CA HIS A 68 2.59 -5.67 1.47
C HIS A 68 1.35 -6.19 2.23
N LEU A 69 0.63 -5.30 2.93
CA LEU A 69 -0.60 -5.67 3.64
C LEU A 69 -1.67 -6.18 2.67
N ARG A 70 -1.84 -5.50 1.51
CA ARG A 70 -2.70 -5.95 0.39
C ARG A 70 -2.41 -7.37 -0.02
N ALA A 71 -1.14 -7.67 -0.28
CA ALA A 71 -0.71 -8.97 -0.75
C ALA A 71 -0.99 -10.06 0.28
N ARG A 72 -0.73 -9.78 1.57
CA ARG A 72 -1.01 -10.73 2.66
C ARG A 72 -2.49 -11.02 2.82
N GLU A 73 -3.33 -9.99 2.82
CA GLU A 73 -4.79 -10.14 2.90
C GLU A 73 -5.36 -10.97 1.74
N ALA A 74 -4.82 -10.79 0.53
CA ALA A 74 -5.23 -11.56 -0.63
C ALA A 74 -4.89 -13.06 -0.50
N VAL A 75 -3.73 -13.38 0.05
CA VAL A 75 -3.33 -14.77 0.34
C VAL A 75 -4.21 -15.37 1.43
N ASP A 76 -4.51 -14.62 2.51
CA ASP A 76 -5.37 -15.10 3.59
C ASP A 76 -6.80 -15.40 3.09
N LEU A 77 -7.35 -14.56 2.20
CA LEU A 77 -8.66 -14.78 1.57
C LEU A 77 -8.69 -16.04 0.68
N GLN A 78 -7.59 -16.32 -0.04
CA GLN A 78 -7.47 -17.53 -0.87
C GLN A 78 -7.23 -18.80 -0.03
N SER A 79 -6.71 -18.65 1.18
CA SER A 79 -6.41 -19.75 2.11
C SER A 79 -7.58 -20.09 3.04
N ALA A 80 -8.66 -19.29 3.03
CA ALA A 80 -9.86 -19.59 3.80
C ALA A 80 -10.45 -20.92 3.29
N PRO A 81 -10.67 -21.92 4.17
CA PRO A 81 -11.26 -23.18 3.74
C PRO A 81 -12.59 -22.84 3.09
N GLN A 82 -12.76 -23.26 1.83
CA GLN A 82 -14.05 -23.27 1.18
C GLN A 82 -14.98 -24.01 2.15
N ARG A 83 -15.86 -23.28 2.85
CA ARG A 83 -16.94 -23.92 3.57
C ARG A 83 -17.71 -24.65 2.49
N LEU A 84 -17.57 -25.96 2.46
CA LEU A 84 -18.38 -26.85 1.65
C LEU A 84 -19.81 -26.58 2.10
N ASP A 85 -20.51 -25.69 1.38
CA ASP A 85 -21.93 -25.48 1.55
C ASP A 85 -22.57 -26.85 1.30
N GLY A 86 -23.08 -27.44 2.39
CA GLY A 86 -23.72 -28.75 2.43
C GLY A 86 -25.07 -28.74 1.71
N ARG A 87 -25.08 -28.38 0.43
CA ARG A 87 -26.24 -28.51 -0.45
C ARG A 87 -25.85 -29.29 -1.68
N GLY A 88 -26.35 -30.52 -1.73
CA GLY A 88 -26.52 -31.26 -2.97
C GLY A 88 -25.79 -32.58 -2.97
N LEU A 89 -26.46 -33.61 -2.48
CA LEU A 89 -26.53 -34.91 -3.16
C LEU A 89 -27.88 -35.52 -2.79
N GLY A 90 -28.87 -35.27 -3.65
CA GLY A 90 -30.07 -36.09 -3.69
C GLY A 90 -29.67 -37.48 -4.19
N VAL A 91 -30.01 -38.50 -3.41
CA VAL A 91 -29.88 -39.90 -3.81
C VAL A 91 -31.22 -40.32 -4.41
N PRO A 92 -31.27 -40.82 -5.67
CA PRO A 92 -32.49 -41.43 -6.18
C PRO A 92 -32.65 -42.83 -5.56
N ALA A 93 -33.89 -43.15 -5.16
CA ALA A 93 -34.34 -44.50 -4.86
C ALA A 93 -34.74 -45.24 -6.15
#